data_AF-A0A329J5V1-F1
#
_entry.id   AF-A0A329J5V1-F1
#
_cell.length_a   1.000
_cell.length_b   1.000
_cell.length_c   1.000
_cell.angle_alpha   90.00
_cell.angle_beta   90.00
_cell.angle_gamma   90.00
#
_symmetry.space_group_name_H-M   'P 1'
#
loop_
_entity.id
_entity.type
_entity.pdbx_description
1 polymer ?
#
loop_
_entity_poly.entity_id
_entity_poly.type
_entity_poly.pdbx_seq_one_letter_code
_entity_poly.pdbx_strand_id
1 'polypeptide(L)'
;MATHEHYYVPAQSKWPIIATVGMLVTLYGLGNWLVGLRAGRDTHGALIFCVGVLMMAYMMFGWFGAVVREGRAGLYSAQLNRSFRWGMGWFIFSEVMFFVAFFGALFYVRHISLPALGGEGTKAVAHMLWPTFQNTWPLLQTPDPTLFPPPKAVIDPWHLPLINTVLLVSSSVTLTLAHHALKRGHRSALKGWLALTILLGLAFLTLQAFEYHEAYTELGLTLGSGIYGATFFILTGFHGAHVTIGTVILFVMLMRIVRGHFDAQHQFGFEAASWYWHFVDVVWVGLFVFVYVL
;
A
#
# COMPACT_ATOMS: atom_id res chain seq x y z
N MET A 1 20.81 13.03 -38.98
CA MET A 1 19.60 12.27 -38.57
C MET A 1 19.89 11.63 -37.23
N ALA A 2 19.07 11.89 -36.20
CA ALA A 2 19.21 11.19 -34.93
C ALA A 2 18.94 9.69 -35.17
N THR A 3 19.93 8.85 -34.93
CA THR A 3 19.79 7.38 -35.01
C THR A 3 18.85 6.94 -33.90
N HIS A 4 17.61 6.58 -34.25
CA HIS A 4 16.66 6.02 -33.30
C HIS A 4 17.16 4.64 -32.83
N GLU A 5 17.29 4.46 -31.52
CA GLU A 5 17.62 3.15 -30.94
C GLU A 5 16.44 2.18 -31.17
N HIS A 6 16.74 0.92 -31.51
CA HIS A 6 15.71 -0.10 -31.67
C HIS A 6 15.00 -0.35 -30.33
N TYR A 7 13.68 -0.16 -30.30
CA TYR A 7 12.86 -0.42 -29.10
C TYR A 7 12.55 -1.91 -29.02
N TYR A 8 13.06 -2.59 -28.00
CA TYR A 8 12.81 -4.01 -27.83
C TYR A 8 11.36 -4.28 -27.42
N VAL A 9 10.71 -5.18 -28.16
CA VAL A 9 9.38 -5.73 -27.85
C VAL A 9 9.49 -7.25 -27.95
N PRO A 10 9.12 -8.02 -26.90
CA PRO A 10 9.09 -9.48 -26.99
C PRO A 10 8.15 -9.95 -28.10
N ALA A 11 8.62 -10.89 -28.93
CA ALA A 11 7.83 -11.39 -30.07
C ALA A 11 6.52 -12.07 -29.64
N GLN A 12 6.53 -12.76 -28.49
CA GLN A 12 5.35 -13.39 -27.90
C GLN A 12 5.45 -13.35 -26.37
N SER A 13 4.31 -13.14 -25.69
CA SER A 13 4.22 -13.23 -24.24
C SER A 13 2.88 -13.85 -23.84
N LYS A 14 2.93 -14.96 -23.11
CA LYS A 14 1.74 -15.64 -22.57
C LYS A 14 1.21 -15.00 -21.28
N TRP A 15 2.02 -14.17 -20.63
CA TRP A 15 1.72 -13.62 -19.30
C TRP A 15 0.44 -12.78 -19.25
N PRO A 16 0.11 -11.93 -20.24
CA PRO A 16 -1.13 -11.15 -20.22
C PRO A 16 -2.40 -12.01 -20.16
N ILE A 17 -2.45 -13.12 -20.92
CA ILE A 17 -3.61 -14.03 -20.90
C ILE A 17 -3.73 -14.71 -19.54
N ILE A 18 -2.61 -15.20 -18.98
CA ILE A 18 -2.59 -15.82 -17.65
C ILE A 18 -3.04 -14.80 -16.58
N ALA A 19 -2.63 -13.54 -16.71
CA ALA A 19 -3.05 -12.46 -15.82
C ALA A 19 -4.56 -12.23 -15.88
N THR A 20 -5.12 -12.12 -17.07
CA THR A 20 -6.56 -11.90 -17.25
C THR A 20 -7.39 -13.04 -16.67
N VAL A 21 -7.01 -14.30 -16.94
CA VAL A 21 -7.70 -15.47 -16.36
C VAL A 21 -7.51 -15.52 -14.84
N GLY A 22 -6.29 -15.28 -14.35
CA GLY A 22 -5.99 -15.26 -12.91
C GLY A 22 -6.79 -14.20 -12.16
N MET A 23 -6.89 -12.99 -12.71
CA MET A 23 -7.70 -11.91 -12.13
C MET A 23 -9.19 -12.27 -12.11
N LEU A 24 -9.73 -12.80 -13.21
CA LEU A 24 -11.12 -13.23 -13.29
C LEU A 24 -11.44 -14.28 -12.22
N VAL A 25 -10.61 -15.33 -12.12
CA VAL A 25 -10.78 -16.41 -11.14
C VAL A 25 -10.67 -15.88 -9.72
N THR A 26 -9.73 -14.98 -9.45
CA THR A 26 -9.55 -14.36 -8.13
C THR A 26 -10.78 -13.56 -7.72
N LEU A 27 -11.26 -12.65 -8.58
CA LEU A 27 -12.39 -11.78 -8.25
C LEU A 27 -13.71 -12.56 -8.19
N TYR A 28 -13.91 -13.53 -9.08
CA TYR A 28 -15.07 -14.42 -9.04
C TYR A 28 -15.10 -15.27 -7.76
N GLY A 29 -13.95 -15.85 -7.39
CA GLY A 29 -13.80 -16.61 -6.15
C GLY A 29 -14.09 -15.76 -4.91
N LEU A 30 -13.50 -14.56 -4.85
CA LEU A 30 -13.72 -13.61 -3.74
C LEU A 30 -15.19 -13.22 -3.61
N GLY A 31 -15.84 -12.86 -4.73
CA GLY A 31 -17.25 -12.49 -4.74
C GLY A 31 -18.15 -13.62 -4.23
N ASN A 32 -17.93 -14.84 -4.72
CA ASN A 32 -18.71 -16.01 -4.29
C ASN A 32 -18.43 -16.39 -2.82
N TRP A 33 -17.21 -16.18 -2.35
CA TRP A 33 -16.85 -16.42 -0.96
C TRP A 33 -17.56 -15.43 -0.02
N LEU A 34 -17.49 -14.12 -0.31
CA LEU A 34 -18.14 -13.08 0.51
C LEU A 34 -19.67 -13.25 0.53
N VAL A 35 -20.28 -13.59 -0.61
CA VAL A 35 -21.72 -13.88 -0.69
C VAL A 35 -22.08 -15.13 0.11
N GLY A 36 -21.28 -16.20 0.01
CA GLY A 36 -21.44 -17.42 0.78
C GLY A 36 -21.41 -17.17 2.29
N LEU A 37 -20.41 -16.43 2.77
CA LEU A 37 -20.27 -16.03 4.18
C LEU A 37 -21.50 -15.26 4.67
N ARG A 38 -21.98 -14.28 3.88
CA ARG A 38 -23.17 -13.50 4.24
C ARG A 38 -24.45 -14.33 4.25
N ALA A 39 -24.57 -15.30 3.36
CA ALA A 39 -25.74 -16.16 3.23
C ALA A 39 -25.72 -17.38 4.17
N GLY A 40 -24.63 -17.59 4.93
CA GLY A 40 -24.44 -18.78 5.75
C GLY A 40 -24.37 -20.07 4.94
N ARG A 41 -23.90 -20.01 3.69
CA ARG A 41 -23.79 -21.15 2.78
C ARG A 41 -22.34 -21.50 2.51
N ASP A 42 -22.04 -22.79 2.53
CA ASP A 42 -20.76 -23.29 2.07
C ASP A 42 -20.68 -23.17 0.54
N THR A 43 -19.79 -22.32 0.06
CA THR A 43 -19.46 -22.20 -1.36
C THR A 43 -18.02 -22.64 -1.59
N HIS A 44 -17.70 -23.09 -2.81
CA HIS A 44 -16.31 -23.29 -3.22
C HIS A 44 -15.55 -21.97 -3.44
N GLY A 45 -16.12 -20.82 -3.06
CA GLY A 45 -15.57 -19.49 -3.32
C GLY A 45 -14.15 -19.30 -2.77
N ALA A 46 -13.89 -19.74 -1.53
CA ALA A 46 -12.56 -19.64 -0.92
C ALA A 46 -11.50 -20.44 -1.70
N LEU A 47 -11.83 -21.66 -2.13
CA LEU A 47 -10.92 -22.48 -2.94
C LEU A 47 -10.63 -21.83 -4.30
N ILE A 48 -11.68 -21.36 -5.00
CA ILE A 48 -11.55 -20.68 -6.29
C ILE A 48 -10.69 -19.41 -6.14
N PHE A 49 -10.90 -18.64 -5.07
CA PHE A 49 -10.08 -17.48 -4.75
C PHE A 49 -8.60 -17.85 -4.58
N CYS A 50 -8.29 -18.88 -3.78
CA CYS A 50 -6.92 -19.36 -3.58
C CYS A 50 -6.27 -19.82 -4.89
N VAL A 51 -7.00 -20.53 -5.75
CA VAL A 51 -6.53 -20.92 -7.09
C VAL A 51 -6.19 -19.68 -7.92
N GLY A 52 -7.07 -18.68 -7.94
CA GLY A 52 -6.82 -17.40 -8.63
C GLY A 52 -5.58 -16.67 -8.11
N VAL A 53 -5.41 -16.59 -6.79
CA VAL A 53 -4.23 -15.98 -6.16
C VAL A 53 -2.94 -16.73 -6.55
N LEU A 54 -2.94 -18.06 -6.56
CA LEU A 54 -1.79 -18.86 -6.99
C LEU A 54 -1.47 -18.65 -8.48
N MET A 55 -2.49 -18.54 -9.34
CA MET A 55 -2.31 -18.20 -10.76
C MET A 55 -1.68 -16.81 -10.93
N MET A 56 -2.13 -15.82 -10.15
CA MET A 56 -1.56 -14.47 -10.16
C MET A 56 -0.12 -14.45 -9.66
N ALA A 57 0.19 -15.20 -8.59
CA ALA A 57 1.54 -15.33 -8.07
C ALA A 57 2.49 -15.98 -9.09
N TYR A 58 2.05 -17.06 -9.74
CA TYR A 58 2.79 -17.70 -10.83
C TYR A 58 3.04 -16.74 -12.00
N MET A 59 2.02 -16.00 -12.41
CA MET A 59 2.12 -15.01 -13.48
C MET A 59 3.12 -13.90 -13.14
N MET A 60 3.03 -13.31 -11.93
CA MET A 60 3.95 -12.27 -11.47
C MET A 60 5.39 -12.76 -11.42
N PHE A 61 5.63 -13.92 -10.80
CA PHE A 61 6.97 -14.52 -10.71
C PHE A 61 7.56 -14.80 -12.10
N GLY A 62 6.75 -15.39 -12.99
CA GLY A 62 7.17 -15.73 -14.35
C GLY A 62 7.43 -14.51 -15.23
N TRP A 63 6.56 -13.50 -15.18
CA TRP A 63 6.67 -12.27 -15.95
C TRP A 63 7.87 -11.43 -15.50
N PHE A 64 8.00 -11.15 -14.19
CA PHE A 64 9.18 -10.42 -13.69
C PHE A 64 10.47 -11.21 -13.91
N GLY A 65 10.43 -12.54 -13.84
CA GLY A 65 11.55 -13.39 -14.21
C GLY A 65 11.98 -13.21 -15.67
N ALA A 66 11.02 -13.06 -16.60
CA ALA A 66 11.30 -12.76 -18.01
C ALA A 66 11.95 -11.38 -18.18
N VAL A 67 11.38 -10.35 -17.55
CA VAL A 67 11.93 -8.99 -17.56
C VAL A 67 13.38 -8.95 -17.05
N VAL A 68 13.68 -9.69 -15.98
CA VAL A 68 15.05 -9.79 -15.45
C VAL A 68 15.98 -10.50 -16.43
N ARG A 69 15.54 -11.58 -17.08
CA ARG A 69 16.35 -12.29 -18.09
C ARG A 69 16.64 -11.44 -19.32
N GLU A 70 15.62 -10.77 -19.85
CA GLU A 70 15.73 -9.88 -21.02
C GLU A 70 16.67 -8.71 -20.73
N GLY A 71 16.53 -8.08 -19.55
CA GLY A 71 17.44 -7.02 -19.12
C GLY A 71 18.88 -7.50 -18.98
N ARG A 72 19.11 -8.70 -18.44
CA ARG A 72 20.45 -9.29 -18.33
C ARG A 72 21.04 -9.73 -19.68
N ALA A 73 20.20 -10.03 -20.66
CA ALA A 73 20.61 -10.34 -22.02
C ALA A 73 21.00 -9.09 -22.83
N GLY A 74 20.94 -7.89 -22.24
CA GLY A 74 21.32 -6.64 -22.90
C GLY A 74 20.31 -6.16 -23.95
N LEU A 75 19.08 -6.69 -23.91
CA LEU A 75 18.04 -6.35 -24.89
C LEU A 75 17.46 -4.94 -24.68
N TYR A 76 17.78 -4.30 -23.56
CA TYR A 76 17.20 -3.01 -23.18
C TYR A 76 18.12 -1.83 -23.53
N SER A 77 17.71 -1.05 -24.51
CA SER A 77 18.38 0.19 -24.94
C SER A 77 18.26 1.32 -23.91
N ALA A 78 19.03 2.39 -24.07
CA ALA A 78 18.94 3.57 -23.20
C ALA A 78 17.56 4.25 -23.32
N GLN A 79 17.01 4.28 -24.53
CA GLN A 79 15.64 4.74 -24.77
C GLN A 79 14.61 3.92 -23.99
N LEU A 80 14.68 2.58 -24.03
CA LEU A 80 13.75 1.71 -23.29
C LEU A 80 13.91 1.86 -21.76
N ASN A 81 15.15 1.97 -21.26
CA ASN A 81 15.39 2.23 -19.84
C ASN A 81 14.74 3.53 -19.35
N ARG A 82 14.73 4.58 -20.17
CA ARG A 82 14.02 5.83 -19.86
C ARG A 82 12.51 5.66 -19.86
N SER A 83 11.95 4.88 -20.79
CA SER A 83 10.52 4.53 -20.76
C SER A 83 10.13 3.79 -19.49
N PHE A 84 10.97 2.86 -19.00
CA PHE A 84 10.71 2.18 -17.73
C PHE A 84 10.67 3.14 -16.54
N ARG A 85 11.52 4.17 -16.50
CA ARG A 85 11.50 5.21 -15.47
C ARG A 85 10.20 6.03 -15.51
N TRP A 86 9.77 6.43 -16.70
CA TRP A 86 8.49 7.12 -16.86
C TRP A 86 7.31 6.23 -16.48
N GLY A 87 7.34 4.95 -16.86
CA GLY A 87 6.33 3.98 -16.45
C GLY A 87 6.23 3.85 -14.93
N MET A 88 7.36 3.76 -14.24
CA MET A 88 7.39 3.74 -12.77
C MET A 88 6.90 5.06 -12.15
N GLY A 89 7.28 6.20 -12.73
CA GLY A 89 6.81 7.51 -12.29
C GLY A 89 5.29 7.65 -12.41
N TRP A 90 4.70 7.25 -13.54
CA TRP A 90 3.25 7.26 -13.74
C TRP A 90 2.52 6.26 -12.85
N PHE A 91 3.12 5.10 -12.60
CA PHE A 91 2.59 4.14 -11.63
C PHE A 91 2.53 4.75 -10.22
N ILE A 92 3.64 5.31 -9.72
CA ILE A 92 3.64 5.97 -8.40
C ILE A 92 2.62 7.12 -8.37
N PHE A 93 2.53 7.91 -9.45
CA PHE A 93 1.54 8.99 -9.53
C PHE A 93 0.10 8.45 -9.40
N SER A 94 -0.24 7.34 -10.05
CA SER A 94 -1.58 6.74 -9.89
C SER A 94 -1.82 6.24 -8.46
N GLU A 95 -0.79 5.68 -7.80
CA GLU A 95 -0.89 5.25 -6.40
C GLU A 95 -1.09 6.46 -5.46
N VAL A 96 -0.42 7.58 -5.72
CA VAL A 96 -0.65 8.85 -4.98
C VAL A 96 -2.09 9.30 -5.15
N MET A 97 -2.62 9.30 -6.38
CA MET A 97 -4.01 9.69 -6.64
C MET A 97 -5.02 8.74 -5.97
N PHE A 98 -4.69 7.45 -5.88
CA PHE A 98 -5.48 6.47 -5.12
C PHE A 98 -5.57 6.83 -3.63
N PHE A 99 -4.45 7.20 -2.98
CA PHE A 99 -4.48 7.67 -1.59
C PHE A 99 -5.17 9.02 -1.43
N VAL A 100 -5.00 9.95 -2.38
CA VAL A 100 -5.70 11.25 -2.38
C VAL A 100 -7.22 11.05 -2.35
N ALA A 101 -7.77 10.01 -2.98
CA ALA A 101 -9.20 9.73 -2.89
C ALA A 101 -9.65 9.41 -1.45
N PHE A 102 -8.87 8.62 -0.69
CA PHE A 102 -9.20 8.31 0.70
C PHE A 102 -8.97 9.48 1.66
N PHE A 103 -7.87 10.22 1.50
CA PHE A 103 -7.65 11.46 2.26
C PHE A 103 -8.73 12.50 1.93
N GLY A 104 -9.16 12.57 0.66
CA GLY A 104 -10.28 13.39 0.22
C GLY A 104 -11.60 12.99 0.87
N ALA A 105 -11.86 11.68 1.02
CA ALA A 105 -13.02 11.18 1.77
C ALA A 105 -12.96 11.58 3.25
N LEU A 106 -11.79 11.44 3.89
CA LEU A 106 -11.57 11.88 5.27
C LEU A 106 -11.81 13.39 5.44
N PHE A 107 -11.23 14.20 4.54
CA PHE A 107 -11.41 15.65 4.51
C PHE A 107 -12.88 16.01 4.32
N TYR A 108 -13.57 15.39 3.36
CA TYR A 108 -14.98 15.61 3.09
C TYR A 108 -15.85 15.31 4.31
N VAL A 109 -15.58 14.22 5.02
CA VAL A 109 -16.29 13.87 6.26
C VAL A 109 -16.08 14.93 7.32
N ARG A 110 -14.82 15.28 7.63
CA ARG A 110 -14.46 16.19 8.73
C ARG A 110 -14.88 17.63 8.50
N HIS A 111 -14.74 18.15 7.28
CA HIS A 111 -14.89 19.58 7.00
C HIS A 111 -16.18 19.95 6.28
N ILE A 112 -16.92 18.97 5.74
CA ILE A 112 -18.15 19.23 4.99
C ILE A 112 -19.32 18.48 5.61
N SER A 113 -19.24 17.15 5.73
CA SER A 113 -20.38 16.35 6.18
C SER A 113 -20.73 16.55 7.66
N LEU A 114 -19.74 16.45 8.57
CA LEU A 114 -20.02 16.57 10.00
C LEU A 114 -20.47 17.98 10.41
N PRO A 115 -19.87 19.09 9.93
CA PRO A 115 -20.39 20.43 10.18
C PRO A 115 -21.81 20.63 9.65
N ALA A 116 -22.10 20.13 8.44
CA ALA A 116 -23.45 20.17 7.87
C ALA A 116 -24.49 19.45 8.74
N LEU A 117 -24.15 18.26 9.25
CA LEU A 117 -25.01 17.50 10.17
C LEU A 117 -25.14 18.19 11.52
N GLY A 118 -24.12 18.91 11.97
CA GLY A 118 -24.11 19.74 13.17
C GLY A 118 -24.87 21.06 13.06
N GLY A 119 -25.51 21.34 11.92
CA GLY A 119 -26.32 22.55 11.73
C GLY A 119 -25.57 23.73 11.10
N GLU A 120 -24.36 23.52 10.56
CA GLU A 120 -23.61 24.56 9.86
C GLU A 120 -23.87 24.56 8.35
N GLY A 121 -23.81 25.73 7.73
CA GLY A 121 -23.84 25.88 6.27
C GLY A 121 -25.18 25.56 5.59
N THR A 122 -25.13 25.29 4.28
CA THR A 122 -26.33 25.17 3.43
C THR A 122 -27.15 23.90 3.67
N LYS A 123 -26.58 22.92 4.37
CA LYS A 123 -27.23 21.64 4.72
C LYS A 123 -27.67 21.57 6.18
N ALA A 124 -27.66 22.71 6.89
CA ALA A 124 -28.05 22.81 8.31
C ALA A 124 -29.45 22.26 8.63
N VAL A 125 -30.36 22.22 7.65
CA VAL A 125 -31.68 21.59 7.79
C VAL A 125 -31.61 20.12 8.21
N ALA A 126 -30.50 19.42 7.93
CA ALA A 126 -30.28 18.04 8.37
C ALA A 126 -30.21 17.92 9.90
N HIS A 127 -29.79 18.97 10.61
CA HIS A 127 -29.76 19.01 12.07
C HIS A 127 -31.17 18.93 12.68
N MET A 128 -32.22 19.28 11.94
CA MET A 128 -33.60 19.11 12.42
C MET A 128 -33.99 17.63 12.58
N LEU A 129 -33.33 16.73 11.86
CA LEU A 129 -33.56 15.28 11.96
C LEU A 129 -32.91 14.68 13.22
N TRP A 130 -31.74 15.20 13.61
CA TRP A 130 -31.02 14.81 14.82
C TRP A 130 -30.51 16.03 15.61
N PRO A 131 -31.39 16.71 16.37
CA PRO A 131 -31.04 17.96 17.05
C PRO A 131 -29.99 17.83 18.17
N THR A 132 -29.70 16.60 18.59
CA THR A 132 -28.72 16.28 19.64
C THR A 132 -27.36 15.88 19.06
N PHE A 133 -27.21 15.86 17.74
CA PHE A 133 -25.96 15.50 17.09
C PHE A 133 -24.90 16.57 17.36
N GLN A 134 -23.69 16.14 17.73
CA GLN A 134 -22.56 17.03 17.97
C GLN A 134 -21.50 16.81 16.88
N ASN A 135 -21.08 17.91 16.26
CA ASN A 135 -19.97 17.89 15.30
C ASN A 135 -18.64 17.74 16.05
N THR A 136 -18.23 16.50 16.29
CA THR A 136 -16.93 16.16 16.90
C THR A 136 -16.17 15.16 16.05
N TRP A 137 -14.85 15.26 16.05
CA TRP A 137 -13.97 14.27 15.44
C TRP A 137 -12.87 13.83 16.42
N PRO A 138 -12.60 12.51 16.54
CA PRO A 138 -13.38 11.39 16.01
C PRO A 138 -14.81 11.29 16.56
N LEU A 139 -15.71 10.63 15.83
CA LEU A 139 -17.11 10.49 16.25
C LEU A 139 -17.24 9.36 17.30
N LEU A 140 -17.04 9.71 18.57
CA LEU A 140 -17.13 8.78 19.72
C LEU A 140 -18.56 8.61 20.24
N GLN A 141 -19.48 9.47 19.81
CA GLN A 141 -20.90 9.38 20.13
C GLN A 141 -21.69 9.38 18.83
N THR A 142 -22.32 8.25 18.53
CA THR A 142 -23.19 8.10 17.35
C THR A 142 -24.65 8.37 17.72
N PRO A 143 -25.48 8.89 16.81
CA PRO A 143 -26.91 9.10 17.07
C PRO A 143 -27.68 7.83 17.43
N ASP A 144 -27.26 6.69 16.88
CA ASP A 144 -27.79 5.37 17.19
C ASP A 144 -26.64 4.39 17.47
N PRO A 145 -26.20 4.26 18.73
CA PRO A 145 -25.13 3.34 19.13
C PRO A 145 -25.49 1.87 18.98
N THR A 146 -26.78 1.52 18.85
CA THR A 146 -27.22 0.12 18.71
C THR A 146 -26.97 -0.41 17.30
N LEU A 147 -27.19 0.42 16.29
CA LEU A 147 -26.91 0.10 14.89
C LEU A 147 -25.47 0.44 14.49
N PHE A 148 -24.90 1.52 15.05
CA PHE A 148 -23.56 2.00 14.72
C PHE A 148 -22.74 2.16 16.00
N PRO A 149 -22.18 1.07 16.54
CA PRO A 149 -21.41 1.12 17.78
C PRO A 149 -20.17 2.01 17.61
N PRO A 150 -20.00 3.06 18.43
CA PRO A 150 -18.80 3.89 18.36
C PRO A 150 -17.60 3.17 19.00
N PRO A 151 -16.37 3.57 18.65
CA PRO A 151 -15.20 3.16 19.41
C PRO A 151 -15.22 3.79 20.81
N LYS A 152 -14.61 3.11 21.78
CA LYS A 152 -14.50 3.56 23.17
C LYS A 152 -13.46 4.67 23.33
N ALA A 153 -12.37 4.59 22.58
CA ALA A 153 -11.32 5.61 22.56
C ALA A 153 -10.57 5.57 21.23
N VAL A 154 -9.64 6.52 21.07
CA VAL A 154 -8.76 6.65 19.92
C VAL A 154 -7.39 6.07 20.23
N ILE A 155 -6.63 5.70 19.20
CA ILE A 155 -5.25 5.28 19.36
C ILE A 155 -4.41 6.50 19.73
N ASP A 156 -3.53 6.36 20.74
CA ASP A 156 -2.61 7.43 21.11
C ASP A 156 -1.49 7.57 20.06
N PRO A 157 -1.40 8.72 19.36
CA PRO A 157 -0.39 8.95 18.33
C PRO A 157 1.06 8.86 18.84
N TRP A 158 1.31 9.12 20.13
CA TRP A 158 2.65 9.29 20.67
C TRP A 158 3.32 8.00 21.15
N HIS A 159 2.60 6.87 21.06
CA HIS A 159 3.10 5.55 21.41
C HIS A 159 3.46 4.74 20.16
N LEU A 160 2.69 3.71 19.81
CA LEU A 160 2.97 2.83 18.66
C LEU A 160 3.06 3.58 17.32
N PRO A 161 2.17 4.53 16.99
CA PRO A 161 2.23 5.24 15.70
C PRO A 161 3.51 6.07 15.55
N LEU A 162 3.98 6.71 16.62
CA LEU A 162 5.25 7.45 16.59
C LEU A 162 6.44 6.51 16.40
N ILE A 163 6.47 5.36 17.08
CA ILE A 163 7.52 4.35 16.90
C ILE A 163 7.53 3.86 15.44
N ASN A 164 6.36 3.55 14.88
CA ASN A 164 6.21 3.16 13.49
C ASN A 164 6.70 4.24 12.52
N THR A 165 6.47 5.51 12.83
CA THR A 165 6.99 6.65 12.08
C THR A 165 8.52 6.68 12.09
N VAL A 166 9.14 6.51 13.26
CA VAL A 166 10.61 6.44 13.38
C VAL A 166 11.16 5.25 12.60
N LEU A 167 10.51 4.08 12.65
CA LEU A 167 10.94 2.89 11.92
C LEU A 167 10.94 3.11 10.40
N LEU A 168 9.84 3.61 9.83
CA LEU A 168 9.74 3.84 8.38
C LEU A 168 10.70 4.94 7.92
N VAL A 169 10.72 6.10 8.59
CA VAL A 169 11.65 7.19 8.24
C VAL A 169 13.11 6.72 8.31
N SER A 170 13.47 5.94 9.34
CA SER A 170 14.80 5.34 9.44
C SER A 170 15.07 4.36 8.30
N SER A 171 14.08 3.55 7.91
CA SER A 171 14.20 2.59 6.80
C SER A 171 14.46 3.27 5.45
N SER A 172 13.89 4.46 5.23
CA SER A 172 14.17 5.32 4.08
C SER A 172 15.61 5.81 4.07
N VAL A 173 16.14 6.23 5.22
CA VAL A 173 17.54 6.64 5.35
C VAL A 173 18.47 5.47 5.07
N THR A 174 18.21 4.29 5.65
CA THR A 174 19.04 3.10 5.41
C THR A 174 18.98 2.66 3.95
N LEU A 175 17.83 2.78 3.27
CA LEU A 175 17.70 2.49 1.85
C LEU A 175 18.50 3.46 0.98
N THR A 176 18.50 4.74 1.36
CA THR A 176 19.31 5.77 0.70
C THR A 176 20.80 5.48 0.85
N LEU A 177 21.25 5.04 2.03
CA LEU A 177 22.63 4.60 2.27
C LEU A 177 22.98 3.36 1.44
N ALA A 178 22.05 2.41 1.29
CA ALA A 178 22.20 1.25 0.42
C ALA A 178 22.41 1.70 -1.04
N HIS A 179 21.60 2.65 -1.53
CA HIS A 179 21.73 3.18 -2.88
C HIS A 179 23.08 3.87 -3.12
N HIS A 180 23.55 4.68 -2.17
CA HIS A 180 24.89 5.28 -2.25
C HIS A 180 26.00 4.22 -2.27
N ALA A 181 25.86 3.15 -1.47
CA ALA A 181 26.80 2.04 -1.47
C ALA A 181 26.81 1.28 -2.81
N LEU A 182 25.66 1.11 -3.47
CA LEU A 182 25.56 0.53 -4.81
C LEU A 182 26.34 1.37 -5.84
N LYS A 183 26.13 2.69 -5.84
CA LYS A 183 26.84 3.62 -6.75
C LYS A 183 28.36 3.64 -6.53
N ARG A 184 28.82 3.47 -5.28
CA ARG A 184 30.24 3.37 -4.92
C ARG A 184 30.84 1.96 -5.09
N GLY A 185 30.05 0.98 -5.52
CA GLY A 185 30.50 -0.42 -5.66
C GLY A 185 30.75 -1.15 -4.32
N HIS A 186 30.36 -0.58 -3.18
CA HIS A 186 30.56 -1.16 -1.85
C HIS A 186 29.53 -2.25 -1.54
N ARG A 187 29.76 -3.47 -2.07
CA ARG A 187 28.81 -4.60 -2.01
C ARG A 187 28.42 -5.04 -0.60
N SER A 188 29.34 -5.03 0.35
CA SER A 188 29.04 -5.47 1.73
C SER A 188 28.07 -4.49 2.41
N ALA A 189 28.39 -3.18 2.34
CA ALA A 189 27.54 -2.12 2.87
C ALA A 189 26.16 -2.10 2.20
N LEU A 190 26.09 -2.26 0.86
CA LEU A 190 24.84 -2.35 0.13
C LEU A 190 23.92 -3.45 0.69
N LYS A 191 24.46 -4.67 0.88
CA LYS A 191 23.69 -5.80 1.42
C LYS A 191 23.24 -5.53 2.86
N GLY A 192 24.14 -5.02 3.70
CA GLY A 192 23.84 -4.73 5.11
C GLY A 192 22.74 -3.68 5.28
N TRP A 193 22.86 -2.54 4.58
CA TRP A 193 21.88 -1.47 4.66
C TRP A 193 20.51 -1.87 4.10
N LEU A 194 20.48 -2.59 2.98
CA LEU A 194 19.21 -3.07 2.41
C LEU A 194 18.54 -4.13 3.31
N ALA A 195 19.31 -5.03 3.91
CA ALA A 195 18.79 -5.99 4.88
C ALA A 195 18.19 -5.28 6.10
N LEU A 196 18.85 -4.23 6.60
CA LEU A 196 18.33 -3.41 7.69
C LEU A 196 17.02 -2.70 7.31
N THR A 197 16.92 -2.13 6.10
CA THR A 197 15.65 -1.55 5.61
C THR A 197 14.51 -2.59 5.64
N ILE A 198 14.76 -3.81 5.16
CA ILE A 198 13.75 -4.88 5.15
C ILE A 198 13.33 -5.24 6.58
N LEU A 199 14.29 -5.36 7.52
CA LEU A 199 14.00 -5.66 8.92
C LEU A 199 13.14 -4.56 9.57
N LEU A 200 13.43 -3.29 9.29
CA LEU A 200 12.63 -2.17 9.78
C LEU A 200 11.21 -2.18 9.21
N GLY A 201 11.04 -2.52 7.91
CA GLY A 201 9.73 -2.70 7.29
C GLY A 201 8.93 -3.85 7.90
N LEU A 202 9.58 -4.99 8.20
CA LEU A 202 8.94 -6.11 8.90
C LEU A 202 8.56 -5.75 10.36
N ALA A 203 9.41 -4.99 11.05
CA ALA A 203 9.10 -4.49 12.38
C ALA A 203 7.87 -3.57 12.38
N PHE A 204 7.78 -2.64 11.41
CA PHE A 204 6.61 -1.80 11.20
C PHE A 204 5.34 -2.65 11.00
N LEU A 205 5.35 -3.64 10.09
CA LEU A 205 4.18 -4.49 9.83
C LEU A 205 3.74 -5.27 11.08
N THR A 206 4.71 -5.71 11.88
CA THR A 206 4.44 -6.42 13.14
C THR A 206 3.78 -5.51 14.17
N LEU A 207 4.31 -4.31 14.37
CA LEU A 207 3.73 -3.32 15.29
C LEU A 207 2.35 -2.85 14.80
N GLN A 208 2.15 -2.67 13.50
CA GLN A 208 0.85 -2.33 12.92
C GLN A 208 -0.19 -3.45 13.18
N ALA A 209 0.21 -4.72 13.14
CA ALA A 209 -0.67 -5.82 13.47
C ALA A 209 -1.05 -5.84 14.96
N PHE A 210 -0.11 -5.51 15.85
CA PHE A 210 -0.40 -5.34 17.28
C PHE A 210 -1.37 -4.18 17.54
N GLU A 211 -1.16 -3.05 16.89
CA GLU A 211 -2.05 -1.91 16.96
C GLU A 211 -3.47 -2.25 16.49
N TYR A 212 -3.61 -3.02 15.41
CA TYR A 212 -4.92 -3.50 14.96
C TYR A 212 -5.56 -4.46 15.96
N HIS A 213 -4.77 -5.31 16.60
CA HIS A 213 -5.29 -6.19 17.63
C HIS A 213 -5.84 -5.38 18.81
N GLU A 214 -5.05 -4.45 19.35
CA GLU A 214 -5.46 -3.54 20.44
C GLU A 214 -6.69 -2.70 20.07
N ALA A 215 -6.74 -2.17 18.84
CA ALA A 215 -7.87 -1.42 18.32
C ALA A 215 -9.18 -2.24 18.40
N TYR A 216 -9.13 -3.50 17.97
CA TYR A 216 -10.30 -4.38 17.98
C TYR A 216 -10.69 -4.86 19.37
N THR A 217 -9.73 -5.23 20.23
CA THR A 217 -10.01 -5.86 21.53
C THR A 217 -10.27 -4.85 22.64
N GLU A 218 -9.44 -3.82 22.75
CA GLU A 218 -9.47 -2.88 23.88
C GLU A 218 -10.31 -1.64 23.55
N LEU A 219 -10.10 -1.07 22.36
CA LEU A 219 -10.69 0.23 21.98
C LEU A 219 -12.08 0.09 21.34
N GLY A 220 -12.49 -1.11 20.92
CA GLY A 220 -13.72 -1.32 20.15
C GLY A 220 -13.70 -0.62 18.78
N LEU A 221 -12.53 -0.20 18.33
CA LEU A 221 -12.30 0.40 17.03
C LEU A 221 -12.21 -0.73 16.00
N THR A 222 -13.30 -0.94 15.27
CA THR A 222 -13.43 -1.97 14.24
C THR A 222 -13.81 -1.36 12.90
N LEU A 223 -13.74 -2.15 11.81
CA LEU A 223 -14.27 -1.73 10.50
C LEU A 223 -15.76 -1.32 10.54
N GLY A 224 -16.52 -1.84 11.51
CA GLY A 224 -17.94 -1.52 11.72
C GLY A 224 -18.20 -0.34 12.65
N SER A 225 -17.17 0.26 13.25
CA SER A 225 -17.30 1.35 14.23
C SER A 225 -17.54 2.72 13.59
N GLY A 226 -18.54 2.77 12.70
CA GLY A 226 -18.93 3.96 11.97
C GLY A 226 -17.86 4.48 11.00
N ILE A 227 -17.99 5.75 10.63
CA ILE A 227 -17.15 6.38 9.62
C ILE A 227 -15.68 6.52 10.07
N TYR A 228 -15.43 6.71 11.36
CA TYR A 228 -14.07 6.80 11.89
C TYR A 228 -13.32 5.47 11.73
N GLY A 229 -13.88 4.36 12.23
CA GLY A 229 -13.26 3.03 12.06
C GLY A 229 -13.10 2.64 10.59
N ALA A 230 -14.13 2.86 9.76
CA ALA A 230 -14.05 2.55 8.34
C ALA A 230 -12.93 3.34 7.63
N THR A 231 -12.85 4.66 7.84
CA THR A 231 -11.80 5.49 7.23
C THR A 231 -10.41 5.15 7.78
N PHE A 232 -10.27 4.92 9.09
CA PHE A 232 -9.04 4.50 9.74
C PHE A 232 -8.47 3.23 9.07
N PHE A 233 -9.20 2.12 9.13
CA PHE A 233 -8.70 0.83 8.64
C PHE A 233 -8.52 0.77 7.12
N ILE A 234 -9.31 1.50 6.34
CA ILE A 234 -9.10 1.56 4.88
C ILE A 234 -7.82 2.31 4.55
N LEU A 235 -7.60 3.49 5.16
CA LEU A 235 -6.40 4.30 4.95
C LEU A 235 -5.13 3.58 5.40
N THR A 236 -5.09 3.11 6.65
CA THR A 236 -3.92 2.43 7.22
C THR A 236 -3.76 1.03 6.64
N GLY A 237 -4.86 0.33 6.30
CA GLY A 237 -4.84 -1.02 5.75
C GLY A 237 -4.29 -1.08 4.33
N PHE A 238 -4.73 -0.18 3.44
CA PHE A 238 -4.14 -0.09 2.12
C PHE A 238 -2.67 0.30 2.20
N HIS A 239 -2.30 1.23 3.08
CA HIS A 239 -0.90 1.55 3.30
C HIS A 239 -0.08 0.33 3.78
N GLY A 240 -0.58 -0.43 4.75
CA GLY A 240 0.05 -1.68 5.19
C GLY A 240 0.22 -2.71 4.08
N ALA A 241 -0.74 -2.80 3.15
CA ALA A 241 -0.61 -3.62 1.95
C ALA A 241 0.54 -3.13 1.04
N HIS A 242 0.69 -1.82 0.85
CA HIS A 242 1.79 -1.25 0.08
C HIS A 242 3.16 -1.45 0.77
N VAL A 243 3.24 -1.31 2.09
CA VAL A 243 4.47 -1.64 2.86
C VAL A 243 4.84 -3.11 2.69
N THR A 244 3.85 -4.00 2.70
CA THR A 244 4.07 -5.45 2.47
C THR A 244 4.61 -5.70 1.06
N ILE A 245 3.98 -5.14 0.04
CA ILE A 245 4.43 -5.23 -1.36
C ILE A 245 5.85 -4.65 -1.51
N GLY A 246 6.11 -3.49 -0.93
CA GLY A 246 7.42 -2.84 -0.94
C GLY A 246 8.49 -3.70 -0.29
N THR A 247 8.17 -4.35 0.84
CA THR A 247 9.09 -5.23 1.56
C THR A 247 9.44 -6.46 0.73
N VAL A 248 8.45 -7.05 0.05
CA VAL A 248 8.67 -8.15 -0.90
C VAL A 248 9.55 -7.71 -2.08
N ILE A 249 9.29 -6.53 -2.66
CA ILE A 249 10.10 -5.97 -3.75
C ILE A 249 11.56 -5.78 -3.29
N LEU A 250 11.78 -5.16 -2.13
CA LEU A 250 13.13 -4.96 -1.57
C LEU A 250 13.83 -6.28 -1.26
N PHE A 251 13.12 -7.28 -0.76
CA PHE A 251 13.65 -8.62 -0.56
C PHE A 251 14.10 -9.26 -1.90
N VAL A 252 13.29 -9.15 -2.96
CA VAL A 252 13.69 -9.59 -4.30
C VAL A 252 14.92 -8.81 -4.80
N MET A 253 15.01 -7.51 -4.53
CA MET A 253 16.19 -6.71 -4.87
C MET A 253 17.43 -7.21 -4.11
N LEU A 254 17.31 -7.53 -2.82
CA LEU A 254 18.40 -8.09 -2.03
C LEU A 254 18.88 -9.41 -2.63
N MET A 255 17.97 -10.32 -2.99
CA MET A 255 18.34 -11.59 -3.64
C MET A 255 19.06 -11.37 -4.98
N ARG A 256 18.61 -10.39 -5.77
CA ARG A 256 19.27 -10.01 -7.03
C ARG A 256 20.66 -9.39 -6.81
N ILE A 257 20.83 -8.57 -5.76
CA ILE A 257 22.12 -7.99 -5.37
C ILE A 257 23.09 -9.08 -4.93
N VAL A 258 22.64 -10.05 -4.13
CA VAL A 258 23.46 -11.20 -3.70
C VAL A 258 23.94 -12.01 -4.91
N ARG A 259 23.12 -12.13 -5.95
CA ARG A 259 23.48 -12.78 -7.23
C ARG A 259 24.27 -11.88 -8.20
N GLY A 260 24.61 -10.65 -7.81
CA GLY A 260 25.41 -9.74 -8.63
C GLY A 260 24.69 -9.16 -9.85
N HIS A 261 23.35 -9.09 -9.85
CA HIS A 261 22.56 -8.64 -11.01
C HIS A 261 22.57 -7.13 -11.28
N PHE A 262 23.24 -6.33 -10.44
CA PHE A 262 23.25 -4.87 -10.55
C PHE A 262 24.67 -4.32 -10.50
N ASP A 263 24.90 -3.22 -11.21
CA ASP A 263 26.13 -2.42 -11.15
C ASP A 263 25.78 -0.92 -11.02
N ALA A 264 26.79 -0.05 -10.99
CA ALA A 264 26.58 1.39 -10.80
C ALA A 264 25.87 2.09 -11.98
N GLN A 265 25.86 1.49 -13.17
CA GLN A 265 25.24 2.02 -14.38
C GLN A 265 23.89 1.35 -14.68
N HIS A 266 23.74 0.06 -14.36
CA HIS A 266 22.57 -0.76 -14.62
C HIS A 266 21.89 -1.19 -13.32
N GLN A 267 21.09 -0.27 -12.78
CA GLN A 267 20.43 -0.44 -11.47
C GLN A 267 18.94 -0.05 -11.46
N PHE A 268 18.30 0.11 -12.62
CA PHE A 268 16.91 0.59 -12.71
C PHE A 268 15.94 -0.16 -11.78
N GLY A 269 16.01 -1.50 -11.72
CA GLY A 269 15.13 -2.28 -10.85
C GLY A 269 15.26 -1.92 -9.37
N PHE A 270 16.48 -1.62 -8.91
CA PHE A 270 16.73 -1.17 -7.53
C PHE A 270 16.30 0.30 -7.33
N GLU A 271 16.50 1.16 -8.32
CA GLU A 271 16.04 2.56 -8.26
C GLU A 271 14.51 2.65 -8.21
N ALA A 272 13.80 1.88 -9.04
CA ALA A 272 12.35 1.79 -9.03
C ALA A 272 11.84 1.30 -7.67
N ALA A 273 12.43 0.24 -7.12
CA ALA A 273 12.11 -0.25 -5.77
C ALA A 273 12.35 0.81 -4.69
N SER A 274 13.42 1.61 -4.83
CA SER A 274 13.72 2.69 -3.90
C SER A 274 12.70 3.82 -3.98
N TRP A 275 12.29 4.23 -5.19
CA TRP A 275 11.25 5.22 -5.38
C TRP A 275 9.91 4.76 -4.80
N TYR A 276 9.55 3.50 -4.99
CA TYR A 276 8.34 2.92 -4.40
C TYR A 276 8.38 2.97 -2.86
N TRP A 277 9.51 2.57 -2.26
CA TRP A 277 9.64 2.59 -0.79
C TRP A 277 9.55 3.99 -0.21
N HIS A 278 10.22 4.97 -0.82
CA HIS A 278 10.09 6.38 -0.39
C HIS A 278 8.67 6.91 -0.55
N PHE A 279 7.95 6.51 -1.61
CA PHE A 279 6.53 6.84 -1.77
C PHE A 279 5.69 6.30 -0.61
N VAL A 280 5.91 5.03 -0.24
CA VAL A 280 5.21 4.39 0.89
C VAL A 280 5.45 5.18 2.18
N ASP A 281 6.69 5.58 2.46
CA ASP A 281 7.02 6.37 3.65
C ASP A 281 6.37 7.76 3.65
N VAL A 282 6.31 8.43 2.50
CA VAL A 282 5.62 9.74 2.38
C VAL A 282 4.13 9.60 2.68
N VAL A 283 3.47 8.54 2.19
CA VAL A 283 2.07 8.26 2.52
C VAL A 283 1.89 8.02 4.02
N TRP A 284 2.82 7.30 4.66
CA TRP A 284 2.77 7.10 6.12
C TRP A 284 2.85 8.42 6.90
N VAL A 285 3.75 9.32 6.52
CA VAL A 285 3.83 10.64 7.18
C VAL A 285 2.50 11.40 7.05
N GLY A 286 1.85 11.32 5.90
CA GLY A 286 0.49 11.84 5.71
C GLY A 286 -0.53 11.18 6.64
N LEU A 287 -0.50 9.84 6.77
CA LEU A 287 -1.37 9.10 7.68
C LEU A 287 -1.12 9.51 9.14
N PHE A 288 0.13 9.56 9.58
CA PHE A 288 0.50 9.98 10.93
C PHE A 288 -0.07 11.35 11.26
N VAL A 289 0.09 12.33 10.37
CA VAL A 289 -0.44 13.69 10.59
C VAL A 289 -1.96 13.72 10.55
N PHE A 290 -2.59 13.22 9.48
CA PHE A 290 -4.02 13.45 9.25
C PHE A 290 -4.95 12.43 9.90
N VAL A 291 -4.47 11.24 10.26
CA VAL A 291 -5.30 10.17 10.85
C VAL A 291 -5.05 10.04 12.34
N TYR A 292 -3.80 10.15 12.78
CA TYR A 292 -3.43 9.92 14.19
C TYR A 292 -3.35 11.21 15.01
N VAL A 293 -2.81 12.30 14.45
CA VAL A 293 -2.57 13.55 15.20
C VAL A 293 -3.76 14.54 15.08
N LEU A 294 -4.26 14.77 13.86
CA LEU A 294 -5.39 15.65 13.57
C LEU A 294 -6.71 14.87 13.55
#